data_AF-A0A539E4W0-F1
#
_entry.id   AF-A0A539E4W0-F1
#
_cell.length_a   1.000
_cell.length_b   1.000
_cell.length_c   1.000
_cell.angle_alpha   90.00
_cell.angle_beta   90.00
_cell.angle_gamma   90.00
#
_symmetry.space_group_name_H-M   'P 1'
#
loop_
_entity.id
_entity.type
_entity.pdbx_description
1 polymer ?
#
loop_
_entity_poly.entity_id
_entity_poly.type
_entity_poly.pdbx_seq_one_letter_code
_entity_poly.pdbx_strand_id
1 'polypeptide(L)'
;MSSNSRPYQFSLWEAFWLDYVRHPSTYLFLIPVIVMVALLLWQGVVVEAGIWFLLGWIFFLPQEYLTHVYILHFPPPRSGWLYRQMYRLHYGHHDLPLRSDLMYMPLWLVLPMLALNLGLFGLLAPDTYAMLALVAGLMSGYLLYEWSHLFCHLPYIPKTRLGQRIKRRHALHHFRNERTLFAVSAPAIFMDYLAGTASIEGAAIGGADRYLGVAADDPRLLDSRTRLAAQSSGDLTYSKVWLRHLQARELRS
;
A
#
# COMPACT_ATOMS: atom_id res chain seq x y z
N MET A 1 -2.27 -25.21 -24.73
CA MET A 1 -2.56 -24.12 -25.69
C MET A 1 -2.28 -22.80 -25.00
N SER A 2 -1.15 -22.16 -25.29
CA SER A 2 -0.83 -20.83 -24.76
C SER A 2 -1.69 -19.80 -25.48
N SER A 3 -2.76 -19.33 -24.83
CA SER A 3 -3.53 -18.23 -25.38
C SER A 3 -2.65 -17.00 -25.42
N ASN A 4 -2.39 -16.51 -26.63
CA ASN A 4 -1.66 -15.28 -26.92
C ASN A 4 -2.52 -14.04 -26.60
N SER A 5 -3.29 -14.09 -25.51
CA SER A 5 -4.10 -12.97 -25.04
C SER A 5 -3.18 -11.94 -24.40
N ARG A 6 -3.19 -10.72 -24.95
CA ARG A 6 -2.53 -9.59 -24.29
C ARG A 6 -3.02 -9.53 -22.84
N PRO A 7 -2.13 -9.34 -21.84
CA PRO A 7 -2.57 -9.16 -20.46
C PRO A 7 -3.57 -8.00 -20.44
N TYR A 8 -4.75 -8.28 -19.88
CA TYR A 8 -5.88 -7.37 -19.88
C TYR A 8 -5.52 -6.04 -19.20
N GLN A 9 -5.91 -4.92 -19.84
CA GLN A 9 -5.65 -3.58 -19.33
C GLN A 9 -6.89 -3.05 -18.61
N PHE A 10 -6.77 -2.86 -17.29
CA PHE A 10 -7.76 -2.08 -16.54
C PHE A 10 -7.71 -0.61 -16.98
N SER A 11 -8.87 0.00 -17.22
CA SER A 11 -8.91 1.46 -17.20
C SER A 11 -8.66 1.95 -15.76
N LEU A 12 -8.07 3.14 -15.64
CA LEU A 12 -7.83 3.76 -14.34
C LEU A 12 -9.13 3.91 -13.52
N TRP A 13 -10.22 4.24 -14.20
CA TRP A 13 -11.54 4.42 -13.60
C TRP A 13 -12.12 3.11 -13.06
N GLU A 14 -12.00 2.02 -13.82
CA GLU A 14 -12.46 0.70 -13.38
C GLU A 14 -11.71 0.25 -12.13
N ALA A 15 -10.38 0.34 -12.13
CA ALA A 15 -9.58 -0.02 -10.97
C ALA A 15 -9.91 0.82 -9.74
N PHE A 16 -10.11 2.12 -9.91
CA PHE A 16 -10.49 3.03 -8.84
C PHE A 16 -11.82 2.62 -8.19
N TRP A 17 -12.86 2.34 -8.97
CA TRP A 17 -14.17 2.01 -8.41
C TRP A 17 -14.31 0.56 -7.97
N LEU A 18 -13.77 -0.39 -8.73
CA LEU A 18 -13.94 -1.82 -8.46
C LEU A 18 -13.11 -2.29 -7.30
N ASP A 19 -11.89 -1.75 -7.18
CA ASP A 19 -10.93 -2.18 -6.19
C ASP A 19 -10.84 -1.16 -5.06
N TYR A 20 -10.36 0.05 -5.35
CA TYR A 20 -10.05 1.03 -4.31
C TYR A 20 -11.28 1.51 -3.52
N VAL A 21 -12.27 2.11 -4.18
CA VAL A 21 -13.43 2.69 -3.47
C VAL A 21 -14.24 1.61 -2.75
N ARG A 22 -14.40 0.43 -3.35
CA ARG A 22 -15.18 -0.68 -2.78
C ARG A 22 -14.43 -1.48 -1.72
N HIS A 23 -13.12 -1.28 -1.56
CA HIS A 23 -12.37 -2.00 -0.55
C HIS A 23 -12.82 -1.57 0.86
N PRO A 24 -13.08 -2.51 1.79
CA PRO A 24 -13.53 -2.18 3.14
C PRO A 24 -12.59 -1.26 3.92
N SER A 25 -11.26 -1.36 3.71
CA SER A 25 -10.31 -0.45 4.37
C SER A 25 -10.54 0.99 3.95
N THR A 26 -10.81 1.27 2.68
CA THR A 26 -11.07 2.62 2.18
C THR A 26 -12.20 3.29 2.94
N TYR A 27 -13.31 2.59 3.17
CA TYR A 27 -14.43 3.14 3.96
C TYR A 27 -14.06 3.36 5.43
N LEU A 28 -13.30 2.43 6.02
CA LEU A 28 -12.85 2.51 7.41
C LEU A 28 -12.03 3.78 7.68
N PHE A 29 -11.29 4.29 6.70
CA PHE A 29 -10.51 5.52 6.83
C PHE A 29 -11.22 6.75 6.26
N LEU A 30 -11.92 6.63 5.12
CA LEU A 30 -12.57 7.75 4.45
C LEU A 30 -13.75 8.31 5.25
N ILE A 31 -14.58 7.45 5.85
CA ILE A 31 -15.76 7.90 6.60
C ILE A 31 -15.36 8.73 7.82
N PRO A 32 -14.43 8.27 8.70
CA PRO A 32 -13.98 9.11 9.81
C PRO A 32 -13.32 10.41 9.36
N VAL A 33 -12.55 10.41 8.26
CA VAL A 33 -11.98 11.65 7.70
C VAL A 33 -13.08 12.63 7.33
N ILE A 34 -14.11 12.19 6.60
CA ILE A 34 -15.24 13.05 6.22
C ILE A 34 -15.96 13.59 7.46
N VAL A 35 -16.21 12.74 8.45
CA VAL A 35 -16.87 13.14 9.70
C VAL A 35 -16.03 14.16 10.47
N MET A 36 -14.74 13.91 10.68
CA MET A 36 -13.86 14.84 11.38
C MET A 36 -13.76 16.17 10.65
N VAL A 37 -13.58 16.17 9.33
CA VAL A 37 -13.54 17.41 8.54
C VAL A 37 -14.87 18.17 8.62
N ALA A 38 -16.01 17.48 8.53
CA ALA A 38 -17.33 18.11 8.67
C ALA A 38 -17.51 18.74 10.05
N LEU A 39 -17.08 18.07 11.12
CA LEU A 39 -17.11 18.62 12.49
C LEU A 39 -16.22 19.86 12.63
N LEU A 40 -15.01 19.84 12.07
CA LEU A 40 -14.08 20.97 12.10
C LEU A 40 -14.64 22.18 11.35
N LEU A 41 -15.26 21.96 10.19
CA LEU A 41 -15.93 23.00 9.42
C LEU A 41 -17.14 23.58 10.15
N TRP A 42 -17.94 22.72 10.80
CA TRP A 42 -19.12 23.14 11.58
C TRP A 42 -18.75 24.06 12.74
N GLN A 43 -17.60 23.84 13.37
CA GLN A 43 -17.12 24.65 14.50
C GLN A 43 -16.51 25.99 14.08
N GLY A 44 -16.33 26.26 12.78
CA GLY A 44 -15.82 27.53 12.27
C GLY A 44 -14.31 27.76 12.44
N VAL A 45 -13.57 26.81 13.01
CA VAL A 45 -12.09 26.87 13.23
C VAL A 45 -11.30 26.41 12.00
N VAL A 46 -11.62 26.97 10.82
CA VAL A 46 -11.16 26.43 9.52
C VAL A 46 -9.65 26.58 9.30
N VAL A 47 -9.08 27.76 9.60
CA VAL A 47 -7.67 28.05 9.31
C VAL A 47 -6.75 27.23 10.21
N GLU A 48 -7.01 27.27 11.52
CA GLU A 48 -6.22 26.51 12.51
C GLU A 48 -6.34 25.00 12.28
N ALA A 49 -7.56 24.49 12.08
CA ALA A 49 -7.76 23.08 11.75
C ALA A 49 -7.03 22.70 10.44
N GLY A 50 -6.98 23.59 9.46
CA GLY A 50 -6.22 23.37 8.23
C GLY A 50 -4.72 23.19 8.45
N ILE A 51 -4.12 23.96 9.37
CA ILE A 51 -2.70 23.83 9.75
C ILE A 51 -2.46 22.48 10.42
N TRP A 52 -3.26 22.13 11.43
CA TRP A 52 -3.13 20.85 12.13
C TRP A 52 -3.36 19.65 11.21
N PHE A 53 -4.33 19.76 10.29
CA PHE A 53 -4.54 18.75 9.25
C PHE A 53 -3.31 18.58 8.37
N LEU A 54 -2.72 19.68 7.89
CA LEU A 54 -1.53 19.62 7.06
C LEU A 54 -0.35 19.01 7.81
N LEU A 55 -0.17 19.33 9.10
CA LEU A 55 0.86 18.72 9.94
C LEU A 55 0.67 17.21 10.08
N GLY A 56 -0.57 16.75 10.27
CA GLY A 56 -0.88 15.32 10.35
C GLY A 56 -0.62 14.59 9.04
N TRP A 57 -0.94 15.23 7.92
CA TRP A 57 -0.63 14.71 6.59
C TRP A 57 0.87 14.68 6.31
N ILE A 58 1.63 15.70 6.73
CA ILE A 58 3.09 15.71 6.62
C ILE A 58 3.71 14.63 7.51
N PHE A 59 3.18 14.43 8.72
CA PHE A 59 3.63 13.37 9.64
C PHE A 59 3.46 11.97 9.02
N PHE A 60 2.45 11.77 8.17
CA PHE A 60 2.27 10.50 7.48
C PHE A 60 3.44 10.14 6.54
N LEU A 61 4.15 11.13 5.97
CA LEU A 61 5.21 10.87 4.99
C LEU A 61 6.40 10.07 5.56
N PRO A 62 7.01 10.45 6.71
CA PRO A 62 7.99 9.60 7.36
C PRO A 62 7.37 8.31 7.90
N GLN A 63 6.11 8.31 8.34
CA GLN A 63 5.45 7.08 8.81
C GLN A 63 5.32 6.05 7.68
N GLU A 64 4.93 6.45 6.47
CA GLU A 64 4.90 5.59 5.28
C GLU A 64 6.28 4.94 5.08
N TYR A 65 7.32 5.78 5.00
CA TYR A 65 8.68 5.33 4.76
C TYR A 65 9.18 4.36 5.84
N LEU A 66 9.08 4.74 7.12
CA LEU A 66 9.57 3.93 8.24
C LEU A 66 8.78 2.62 8.37
N THR A 67 7.48 2.64 8.13
CA THR A 67 6.65 1.41 8.13
C THR A 67 7.10 0.48 7.01
N HIS A 68 7.33 1.02 5.81
CA HIS A 68 7.77 0.19 4.69
C HIS A 68 9.14 -0.43 4.95
N VAL A 69 10.10 0.34 5.46
CA VAL A 69 11.46 -0.15 5.75
C VAL A 69 11.49 -1.15 6.91
N TYR A 70 10.95 -0.78 8.07
CA TYR A 70 11.19 -1.52 9.31
C TYR A 70 10.12 -2.54 9.67
N ILE A 71 8.91 -2.40 9.12
CA ILE A 71 7.78 -3.30 9.41
C ILE A 71 7.52 -4.20 8.20
N LEU A 72 7.34 -3.63 7.01
CA LEU A 72 6.99 -4.40 5.82
C LEU A 72 8.18 -5.19 5.25
N HIS A 73 9.38 -4.60 5.28
CA HIS A 73 10.65 -5.24 4.91
C HIS A 73 11.40 -5.84 6.10
N PHE A 74 10.69 -6.15 7.20
CA PHE A 74 11.30 -6.84 8.33
C PHE A 74 11.95 -8.15 7.86
N PRO A 75 13.14 -8.56 8.38
CA PRO A 75 13.81 -9.77 7.92
C PRO A 75 12.96 -11.05 8.08
N PRO A 76 13.03 -12.00 7.13
CA PRO A 76 12.24 -13.23 7.17
C PRO A 76 12.38 -14.02 8.49
N PRO A 77 11.31 -14.10 9.30
CA PRO A 77 11.37 -14.74 10.61
C PRO A 77 11.42 -16.26 10.49
N ARG A 78 12.13 -16.94 11.40
CA ARG A 78 12.23 -18.41 11.42
C ARG A 78 10.89 -19.10 11.70
N SER A 79 10.04 -18.48 12.53
CA SER A 79 8.71 -19.01 12.84
C SER A 79 7.83 -19.00 11.59
N GLY A 80 7.29 -20.17 11.21
CA GLY A 80 6.36 -20.28 10.07
C GLY A 80 5.08 -19.48 10.28
N TRP A 81 4.59 -19.34 11.52
CA TRP A 81 3.44 -18.48 11.80
C TRP A 81 3.76 -17.00 11.56
N LEU A 82 4.87 -16.50 12.11
CA LEU A 82 5.24 -15.10 11.92
C LEU A 82 5.57 -14.81 10.45
N TYR A 83 6.21 -15.76 9.76
CA TYR A 83 6.45 -15.66 8.33
C TYR A 83 5.16 -15.51 7.54
N ARG A 84 4.12 -16.31 7.86
CA ARG A 84 2.79 -16.15 7.22
C ARG A 84 2.18 -14.78 7.47
N GLN A 85 2.33 -14.23 8.68
CA GLN A 85 1.84 -12.87 8.96
C GLN A 85 2.58 -11.83 8.11
N MET A 86 3.91 -11.94 8.00
CA MET A 86 4.71 -11.06 7.14
C MET A 86 4.42 -11.27 5.65
N TYR A 87 4.10 -12.49 5.24
CA TYR A 87 3.68 -12.80 3.89
C TYR A 87 2.34 -12.17 3.55
N ARG A 88 1.36 -12.23 4.46
CA ARG A 88 0.08 -11.53 4.29
C ARG A 88 0.26 -10.02 4.28
N LEU A 89 1.23 -9.53 5.06
CA LEU A 89 1.49 -8.11 5.25
C LEU A 89 2.19 -7.48 4.04
N HIS A 90 3.26 -8.10 3.53
CA HIS A 90 4.04 -7.53 2.42
C HIS A 90 4.79 -8.56 1.57
N TYR A 91 5.29 -9.67 2.11
CA TYR A 91 6.16 -10.55 1.31
C TYR A 91 5.38 -11.18 0.15
N GLY A 92 4.11 -11.51 0.38
CA GLY A 92 3.22 -12.01 -0.66
C GLY A 92 2.96 -10.99 -1.76
N HIS A 93 3.01 -9.70 -1.46
CA HIS A 93 2.90 -8.65 -2.46
C HIS A 93 4.14 -8.61 -3.37
N HIS A 94 5.34 -8.75 -2.81
CA HIS A 94 6.58 -8.90 -3.60
C HIS A 94 6.63 -10.21 -4.39
N ASP A 95 6.06 -11.29 -3.86
CA ASP A 95 5.95 -12.58 -4.53
C ASP A 95 4.95 -12.53 -5.71
N LEU A 96 3.74 -12.03 -5.45
CA LEU A 96 2.59 -12.02 -6.35
C LEU A 96 2.07 -10.58 -6.58
N PRO A 97 2.82 -9.72 -7.29
CA PRO A 97 2.56 -8.28 -7.38
C PRO A 97 1.31 -7.89 -8.19
N LEU A 98 0.64 -8.84 -8.84
CA LEU A 98 -0.62 -8.61 -9.55
C LEU A 98 -1.86 -8.96 -8.70
N ARG A 99 -1.66 -9.40 -7.46
CA ARG A 99 -2.74 -9.74 -6.54
C ARG A 99 -3.18 -8.55 -5.71
N SER A 100 -4.31 -7.95 -6.09
CA SER A 100 -4.81 -6.76 -5.38
C SER A 100 -5.20 -7.01 -3.93
N ASP A 101 -5.55 -8.25 -3.55
CA ASP A 101 -5.86 -8.60 -2.15
C ASP A 101 -4.63 -8.59 -1.23
N LEU A 102 -3.42 -8.49 -1.79
CA LEU A 102 -2.16 -8.30 -1.08
C LEU A 102 -1.67 -6.85 -1.06
N MET A 103 -2.35 -5.94 -1.76
CA MET A 103 -1.92 -4.53 -1.86
C MET A 103 -2.40 -3.66 -0.70
N TYR A 104 -3.44 -4.11 0.02
CA TYR A 104 -3.98 -3.39 1.17
C TYR A 104 -3.39 -3.91 2.47
N MET A 105 -3.14 -2.99 3.37
CA MET A 105 -2.63 -3.30 4.69
C MET A 105 -3.68 -4.05 5.51
N PRO A 106 -3.28 -5.09 6.26
CA PRO A 106 -4.22 -5.82 7.11
C PRO A 106 -4.67 -4.97 8.30
N LEU A 107 -5.96 -5.10 8.66
CA LEU A 107 -6.58 -4.36 9.76
C LEU A 107 -5.87 -4.56 11.11
N TRP A 108 -5.34 -5.76 11.35
CA TRP A 108 -4.61 -6.07 12.58
C TRP A 108 -3.30 -5.30 12.73
N LEU A 109 -2.78 -4.68 11.68
CA LEU A 109 -1.63 -3.76 11.77
C LEU A 109 -2.08 -2.31 11.80
N VAL A 110 -2.98 -1.91 10.90
CA VAL A 110 -3.34 -0.48 10.77
C VAL A 110 -4.16 0.04 11.95
N LEU A 111 -4.98 -0.79 12.60
CA LEU A 111 -5.76 -0.37 13.77
C LEU A 111 -4.85 -0.09 14.99
N PRO A 112 -3.90 -0.97 15.36
CA PRO A 112 -2.92 -0.63 16.40
C PRO A 112 -2.08 0.61 16.07
N MET A 113 -1.65 0.78 14.81
CA MET A 113 -0.90 1.98 14.40
C MET A 113 -1.75 3.25 14.53
N LEU A 114 -3.03 3.20 14.15
CA LEU A 114 -3.96 4.30 14.32
C LEU A 114 -4.16 4.62 15.82
N ALA A 115 -4.30 3.61 16.67
CA ALA A 115 -4.42 3.81 18.12
C ALA A 115 -3.16 4.45 18.73
N LEU A 116 -1.97 4.03 18.28
CA LEU A 116 -0.71 4.65 18.69
C LEU A 116 -0.64 6.11 18.25
N ASN A 117 -1.03 6.42 17.01
CA ASN A 117 -1.06 7.78 16.50
C ASN A 117 -2.09 8.65 17.23
N LEU A 118 -3.26 8.10 17.59
CA LEU A 118 -4.24 8.79 18.43
C LEU A 118 -3.68 9.12 19.81
N GLY A 119 -2.99 8.17 20.44
CA GLY A 119 -2.31 8.41 21.72
C GLY A 119 -1.23 9.48 21.61
N LEU A 120 -0.39 9.41 20.57
CA LEU A 120 0.66 10.39 20.31
C LEU A 120 0.07 11.79 20.06
N PHE A 121 -0.92 11.92 19.18
CA PHE A 121 -1.54 13.21 18.89
C PHE A 121 -2.36 13.74 20.06
N GLY A 122 -2.94 12.89 20.89
CA GLY A 122 -3.57 13.32 22.15
C GLY A 122 -2.59 13.93 23.15
N LEU A 123 -1.30 13.57 23.09
CA LEU A 123 -0.25 14.16 23.90
C LEU A 123 0.33 15.45 23.29
N LEU A 124 0.36 15.55 21.96
CA LEU A 124 1.00 16.66 21.24
C LEU A 124 0.04 17.81 20.90
N ALA A 125 -1.24 17.51 20.69
CA ALA A 125 -2.22 18.51 20.30
C ALA A 125 -2.60 19.41 21.49
N PRO A 126 -2.80 20.72 21.27
CA PRO A 126 -3.23 21.63 22.32
C PRO A 126 -4.67 21.36 22.80
N ASP A 127 -5.52 20.80 21.94
CA ASP A 127 -6.90 20.44 22.25
C ASP A 127 -7.41 19.32 21.34
N THR A 128 -8.65 18.90 21.60
CA THR A 128 -9.33 17.83 20.84
C THR A 128 -9.53 18.18 19.37
N TYR A 129 -9.75 19.45 19.00
CA TYR A 129 -9.96 19.84 17.61
C TYR A 129 -8.68 19.74 16.80
N ALA A 130 -7.56 20.23 17.36
CA ALA A 130 -6.24 20.06 16.78
C ALA A 130 -5.87 18.58 16.64
N MET A 131 -6.18 17.75 17.64
CA MET A 131 -5.98 16.31 17.58
C MET A 131 -6.79 15.68 16.44
N LEU A 132 -8.09 15.97 16.33
CA LEU A 132 -8.94 15.44 15.26
C LEU A 132 -8.46 15.88 13.87
N ALA A 133 -8.00 17.13 13.74
CA ALA A 133 -7.42 17.62 12.50
C ALA A 133 -6.13 16.87 12.12
N LEU A 134 -5.21 16.66 13.07
CA LEU A 134 -3.99 15.86 12.87
C LEU A 134 -4.32 14.43 12.41
N VAL A 135 -5.26 13.76 13.09
CA VAL A 135 -5.69 12.40 12.74
C VAL A 135 -6.32 12.38 11.34
N ALA A 136 -7.19 13.32 11.02
CA ALA A 136 -7.82 13.42 9.70
C ALA A 136 -6.79 13.63 8.57
N GLY A 137 -5.78 14.46 8.81
CA GLY A 137 -4.66 14.67 7.89
C GLY A 137 -3.86 13.40 7.67
N LEU A 138 -3.50 12.71 8.76
CA LEU A 138 -2.76 11.45 8.73
C LEU A 138 -3.50 10.35 7.96
N MET A 139 -4.80 10.16 8.27
CA MET A 139 -5.65 9.18 7.59
C MET A 139 -5.84 9.52 6.11
N SER A 140 -5.88 10.81 5.75
CA SER A 140 -5.92 11.24 4.35
C SER A 140 -4.62 10.92 3.60
N GLY A 141 -3.46 11.06 4.28
CA GLY A 141 -2.17 10.59 3.76
C GLY A 141 -2.16 9.08 3.52
N TYR A 142 -2.67 8.31 4.49
CA TYR A 142 -2.81 6.85 4.36
C TYR A 142 -3.66 6.42 3.18
N LEU A 143 -4.82 7.06 2.95
CA LEU A 143 -5.65 6.82 1.78
C LEU A 143 -4.91 7.12 0.47
N LEU A 144 -4.16 8.23 0.40
CA LEU A 144 -3.32 8.54 -0.75
C LEU A 144 -2.26 7.45 -1.00
N TYR A 145 -1.66 6.91 0.06
CA TYR A 145 -0.72 5.80 -0.02
C TYR A 145 -1.39 4.53 -0.57
N GLU A 146 -2.52 4.08 -0.01
CA GLU A 146 -3.22 2.88 -0.48
C GLU A 146 -3.57 2.98 -1.98
N TRP A 147 -4.07 4.15 -2.40
CA TRP A 147 -4.33 4.40 -3.81
C TRP A 147 -3.06 4.37 -4.65
N SER A 148 -2.00 5.05 -4.21
CA SER A 148 -0.71 5.10 -4.93
C SER A 148 -0.10 3.71 -5.10
N HIS A 149 -0.21 2.87 -4.07
CA HIS A 149 0.25 1.50 -4.07
C HIS A 149 -0.50 0.66 -5.11
N LEU A 150 -1.84 0.61 -5.02
CA LEU A 150 -2.67 -0.06 -6.02
C LEU A 150 -2.37 0.43 -7.44
N PHE A 151 -2.33 1.76 -7.62
CA PHE A 151 -2.08 2.41 -8.90
C PHE A 151 -0.78 1.95 -9.57
N CYS A 152 0.30 1.79 -8.79
CA CYS A 152 1.59 1.35 -9.31
C CYS A 152 1.52 -0.05 -9.93
N HIS A 153 0.62 -0.91 -9.43
CA HIS A 153 0.48 -2.30 -9.86
C HIS A 153 -0.60 -2.54 -10.91
N LEU A 154 -1.46 -1.55 -11.19
CA LEU A 154 -2.44 -1.67 -12.27
C LEU A 154 -1.75 -1.94 -13.61
N PRO A 155 -2.28 -2.78 -14.50
CA PRO A 155 -1.79 -2.94 -15.87
C PRO A 155 -2.20 -1.75 -16.77
N TYR A 156 -1.87 -0.54 -16.32
CA TYR A 156 -2.18 0.75 -16.93
C TYR A 156 -0.90 1.57 -17.13
N ILE A 157 -0.74 2.25 -18.28
CA ILE A 157 0.39 3.15 -18.53
C ILE A 157 -0.02 4.58 -18.17
N PRO A 158 0.58 5.21 -17.14
CA PRO A 158 0.22 6.56 -16.74
C PRO A 158 0.53 7.61 -17.82
N LYS A 159 -0.39 8.56 -18.00
CA LYS A 159 -0.22 9.67 -18.95
C LYS A 159 0.65 10.81 -18.41
N THR A 160 0.72 10.97 -17.08
CA THR A 160 1.45 12.07 -16.45
C THR A 160 2.88 11.67 -16.09
N ARG A 161 3.82 12.62 -16.14
CA ARG A 161 5.21 12.39 -15.72
C ARG A 161 5.30 11.92 -14.27
N LEU A 162 4.48 12.49 -13.39
CA LEU A 162 4.43 12.09 -11.98
C LEU A 162 3.95 10.64 -11.83
N GLY A 163 2.86 10.28 -12.51
CA GLY A 163 2.33 8.91 -12.50
C GLY A 163 3.33 7.89 -13.04
N GLN A 164 4.03 8.23 -14.13
CA GLN A 164 5.11 7.39 -14.67
C GLN A 164 6.26 7.26 -13.68
N ARG A 165 6.64 8.34 -12.99
CA ARG A 165 7.72 8.34 -11.99
C ARG A 165 7.40 7.44 -10.81
N ILE A 166 6.24 7.59 -10.16
CA ILE A 166 5.88 6.77 -9.00
C ILE A 166 5.82 5.29 -9.38
N LYS A 167 5.16 4.97 -10.51
CA LYS A 167 5.04 3.61 -10.98
C LYS A 167 6.39 2.98 -11.32
N ARG A 168 7.26 3.71 -12.02
CA ARG A 168 8.61 3.25 -12.35
C ARG A 168 9.43 3.00 -11.10
N ARG A 169 9.42 3.92 -10.13
CA ARG A 169 10.16 3.75 -8.87
C ARG A 169 9.73 2.50 -8.12
N HIS A 170 8.43 2.31 -7.97
CA HIS A 170 7.91 1.15 -7.27
C HIS A 170 8.16 -0.17 -8.03
N ALA A 171 8.11 -0.16 -9.36
CA ALA A 171 8.53 -1.32 -10.15
C ALA A 171 10.03 -1.63 -9.99
N LEU A 172 10.90 -0.62 -9.89
CA LEU A 172 12.33 -0.83 -9.63
C LEU A 172 12.56 -1.39 -8.21
N HIS A 173 11.78 -0.95 -7.22
CA HIS A 173 11.77 -1.54 -5.89
C HIS A 173 11.44 -3.04 -5.95
N HIS A 174 10.35 -3.42 -6.62
CA HIS A 174 9.94 -4.83 -6.74
C HIS A 174 10.91 -5.72 -7.52
N PHE A 175 11.44 -5.22 -8.63
CA PHE A 175 12.10 -6.06 -9.63
C PHE A 175 13.60 -5.82 -9.81
N ARG A 176 14.16 -4.78 -9.19
CA ARG A 176 15.59 -4.48 -9.23
C ARG A 176 16.23 -4.50 -7.86
N ASN A 177 15.70 -3.76 -6.89
CA ASN A 177 16.26 -3.71 -5.55
C ASN A 177 15.19 -3.31 -4.52
N GLU A 178 14.70 -4.30 -3.79
CA GLU A 178 13.67 -4.15 -2.76
C GLU A 178 14.20 -3.44 -1.48
N ARG A 179 15.51 -3.18 -1.39
CA ARG A 179 16.13 -2.42 -0.29
C ARG A 179 16.30 -0.94 -0.59
N THR A 180 15.70 -0.45 -1.67
CA THR A 180 15.78 0.95 -2.13
C THR A 180 14.43 1.40 -2.65
N LEU A 181 14.23 2.71 -2.83
CA LEU A 181 13.02 3.30 -3.39
C LEU A 181 11.75 2.91 -2.62
N PHE A 182 11.80 2.99 -1.28
CA PHE A 182 10.72 2.56 -0.39
C PHE A 182 9.50 3.48 -0.47
N ALA A 183 9.66 4.76 -0.77
CA ALA A 183 8.50 5.64 -0.85
C ALA A 183 7.59 5.26 -2.03
N VAL A 184 6.30 5.06 -1.74
CA VAL A 184 5.29 4.66 -2.72
C VAL A 184 4.49 5.88 -3.17
N SER A 185 4.05 6.72 -2.23
CA SER A 185 3.35 7.95 -2.56
C SER A 185 4.31 9.00 -3.13
N ALA A 186 3.83 9.78 -4.10
CA ALA A 186 4.63 10.85 -4.71
C ALA A 186 5.25 11.81 -3.68
N PRO A 187 4.50 12.28 -2.65
CA PRO A 187 5.05 13.15 -1.63
C PRO A 187 6.12 12.45 -0.78
N ALA A 188 5.97 11.17 -0.41
CA ALA A 188 6.96 10.49 0.42
C ALA A 188 8.31 10.25 -0.28
N ILE A 189 8.43 10.45 -1.60
CA ILE A 189 9.68 10.25 -2.36
C ILE A 189 10.87 11.00 -1.75
N PHE A 190 10.68 12.18 -1.15
CA PHE A 190 11.79 12.88 -0.51
C PHE A 190 12.41 12.09 0.65
N MET A 191 11.66 11.21 1.32
CA MET A 191 12.17 10.37 2.40
C MET A 191 13.27 9.42 1.91
N ASP A 192 13.14 8.88 0.70
CA ASP A 192 14.21 8.07 0.09
C ASP A 192 15.50 8.89 -0.12
N TYR A 193 15.38 10.18 -0.47
CA TYR A 193 16.55 11.03 -0.63
C TYR A 193 17.20 11.37 0.71
N LEU A 194 16.39 11.70 1.73
CA LEU A 194 16.87 11.98 3.09
C LEU A 194 17.58 10.77 3.70
N ALA A 195 17.05 9.57 3.48
CA ALA A 195 17.60 8.34 4.03
C ALA A 195 18.69 7.67 3.15
N GLY A 196 19.02 8.26 2.00
CA GLY A 196 20.03 7.70 1.08
C GLY A 196 19.58 6.44 0.32
N THR A 197 18.28 6.14 0.28
CA THR A 197 17.69 4.98 -0.42
C THR A 197 17.11 5.31 -1.79
N ALA A 198 17.44 6.48 -2.36
CA ALA A 198 16.89 6.97 -3.63
C ALA A 198 17.58 6.42 -4.90
N SER A 199 18.69 5.67 -4.77
CA SER A 199 19.44 5.09 -5.88
C SER A 199 19.36 3.57 -5.87
N ILE A 200 19.42 2.97 -7.06
CA ILE A 200 19.50 1.51 -7.27
C ILE A 200 20.92 1.06 -7.63
N GLU A 201 21.91 1.96 -7.59
CA GLU A 201 23.30 1.66 -7.93
C GLU A 201 23.89 0.57 -7.02
N GLY A 202 24.57 -0.41 -7.63
CA GLY A 202 25.14 -1.57 -6.94
C GLY A 202 24.19 -2.77 -6.77
N ALA A 203 22.92 -2.66 -7.17
CA ALA A 203 21.97 -3.77 -7.07
C ALA A 203 22.20 -4.85 -8.13
N ALA A 204 22.31 -6.12 -7.70
CA ALA A 204 22.27 -7.26 -8.61
C ALA A 204 20.91 -7.34 -9.31
N ILE A 205 20.90 -7.67 -10.60
CA ILE A 205 19.64 -7.86 -11.33
C ILE A 205 18.95 -9.10 -10.76
N GLY A 206 17.73 -8.91 -10.23
CA GLY A 206 16.79 -9.90 -9.69
C GLY A 206 17.18 -11.35 -9.91
N GLY A 207 17.66 -11.99 -8.85
CA GLY A 207 18.03 -13.40 -8.85
C GLY A 207 18.21 -13.98 -7.45
N ALA A 208 18.92 -13.28 -6.57
CA ALA A 208 19.18 -13.71 -5.19
C ALA A 208 18.28 -13.01 -4.14
N ASP A 209 17.93 -11.74 -4.36
CA ASP A 209 17.08 -10.95 -3.46
C ASP A 209 15.59 -11.02 -3.82
N ARG A 210 15.17 -11.97 -4.67
CA ARG A 210 13.74 -12.18 -4.88
C ARG A 210 13.17 -12.87 -3.63
N TYR A 211 11.98 -12.45 -3.18
CA TYR A 211 11.36 -12.96 -1.95
C TYR A 211 12.07 -12.55 -0.66
N LEU A 212 12.67 -11.36 -0.58
CA LEU A 212 13.31 -10.90 0.66
C LEU A 212 14.52 -11.75 1.06
N GLY A 213 15.22 -12.26 0.03
CA GLY A 213 16.37 -13.14 0.19
C GLY A 213 16.02 -14.57 0.62
N VAL A 214 14.77 -15.00 0.41
CA VAL A 214 14.31 -16.38 0.69
C VAL A 214 14.34 -17.22 -0.57
N ALA A 215 14.81 -18.46 -0.46
CA ALA A 215 14.84 -19.39 -1.59
C ALA A 215 13.43 -19.71 -2.13
N ALA A 216 13.32 -19.91 -3.44
CA ALA A 216 12.03 -20.13 -4.10
C ALA A 216 11.31 -21.42 -3.66
N ASP A 217 12.08 -22.39 -3.13
CA ASP A 217 11.65 -23.68 -2.60
C ASP A 217 11.52 -23.70 -1.06
N ASP A 218 11.64 -22.54 -0.39
CA ASP A 218 11.49 -22.47 1.07
C ASP A 218 10.10 -22.97 1.50
N PRO A 219 10.01 -23.94 2.43
CA PRO A 219 8.74 -24.51 2.86
C PRO A 219 7.74 -23.48 3.42
N ARG A 220 8.22 -22.40 4.05
CA ARG A 220 7.36 -21.33 4.60
C ARG A 220 6.74 -20.51 3.48
N LEU A 221 7.50 -20.23 2.42
CA LEU A 221 7.02 -19.55 1.22
C LEU A 221 5.95 -20.39 0.53
N LEU A 222 6.23 -21.68 0.32
CA LEU A 222 5.29 -22.61 -0.31
C LEU A 222 3.99 -22.78 0.51
N ASP A 223 4.08 -22.99 1.84
CA ASP A 223 2.90 -23.05 2.73
C ASP A 223 2.08 -21.76 2.67
N SER A 224 2.74 -20.60 2.66
CA SER A 224 2.07 -19.29 2.59
C SER A 224 1.33 -19.08 1.26
N ARG A 225 1.95 -19.45 0.13
CA ARG A 225 1.33 -19.42 -1.21
C ARG A 225 0.09 -20.29 -1.27
N THR A 226 0.19 -21.54 -0.83
CA THR A 226 -0.91 -22.51 -0.87
C THR A 226 -2.08 -22.04 -0.02
N ARG A 227 -1.82 -21.54 1.20
CA ARG A 227 -2.87 -21.00 2.08
C ARG A 227 -3.54 -19.76 1.51
N LEU A 228 -2.76 -18.83 0.96
CA LEU A 228 -3.31 -17.62 0.33
C LEU A 228 -4.21 -17.97 -0.86
N ALA A 229 -3.78 -18.91 -1.71
CA ALA A 229 -4.59 -19.38 -2.83
C ALA A 229 -5.92 -19.97 -2.33
N ALA A 230 -5.88 -20.85 -1.34
CA ALA A 230 -7.07 -21.51 -0.78
C ALA A 230 -8.06 -20.52 -0.12
N GLN A 231 -7.59 -19.41 0.46
CA GLN A 231 -8.43 -18.42 1.15
C GLN A 231 -9.02 -17.35 0.22
N SER A 232 -8.60 -17.27 -1.05
CA SER A 232 -8.97 -16.18 -1.95
C SER A 232 -9.57 -16.68 -3.27
N SER A 233 -8.81 -16.65 -4.37
CA SER A 233 -9.27 -17.01 -5.72
C SER A 233 -8.95 -18.45 -6.13
N GLY A 234 -8.07 -19.16 -5.42
CA GLY A 234 -7.42 -20.38 -5.92
C GLY A 234 -6.34 -20.14 -6.97
N ASP A 235 -6.18 -18.90 -7.46
CA ASP A 235 -5.26 -18.50 -8.52
C ASP A 235 -4.06 -17.73 -7.95
N LEU A 236 -2.85 -17.96 -8.48
CA LEU A 236 -1.63 -17.31 -8.01
C LEU A 236 -1.32 -15.99 -8.74
N THR A 237 -2.03 -15.67 -9.81
CA THR A 237 -1.82 -14.48 -10.64
C THR A 237 -2.75 -13.35 -10.24
N TYR A 238 -4.04 -13.63 -10.08
CA TYR A 238 -5.08 -12.63 -9.92
C TYR A 238 -5.93 -12.84 -8.66
N SER A 239 -6.33 -11.73 -8.05
CA SER A 239 -7.28 -11.73 -6.95
C SER A 239 -8.68 -12.12 -7.42
N LYS A 240 -9.53 -12.54 -6.48
CA LYS A 240 -10.93 -12.91 -6.75
C LYS A 240 -11.73 -11.77 -7.41
N VAL A 241 -11.47 -10.53 -7.02
CA VAL A 241 -12.13 -9.33 -7.57
C VAL A 241 -11.76 -9.17 -9.05
N TRP A 242 -10.47 -9.29 -9.36
CA TRP A 242 -9.99 -9.10 -10.74
C TRP A 242 -10.42 -10.25 -11.64
N LEU A 243 -10.35 -11.50 -11.19
CA LEU A 243 -10.82 -12.66 -11.97
C LEU A 243 -12.30 -12.55 -12.33
N ARG A 244 -13.17 -12.20 -11.37
CA ARG A 244 -14.60 -12.01 -11.62
C ARG A 244 -14.85 -10.92 -12.65
N HIS A 245 -14.07 -9.83 -12.58
CA HIS A 245 -14.20 -8.75 -13.55
C HIS A 245 -13.77 -9.19 -14.96
N LEU A 246 -12.64 -9.89 -15.07
CA LEU A 246 -12.16 -10.44 -16.34
C LEU A 246 -13.20 -11.37 -16.98
N GLN A 247 -13.70 -12.34 -16.22
CA GLN A 247 -14.73 -13.29 -16.67
C GLN A 247 -16.01 -12.58 -17.12
N ALA A 248 -16.48 -11.58 -16.36
CA ALA A 248 -17.71 -10.85 -16.70
C ALA A 248 -17.60 -10.03 -17.99
N ARG A 249 -16.39 -9.66 -18.43
CA ARG A 249 -16.16 -8.94 -19.69
C ARG A 249 -15.93 -9.87 -20.87
N GLU A 250 -15.26 -11.01 -20.68
CA GLU A 250 -15.17 -12.05 -21.71
C GLU A 250 -16.56 -12.55 -22.13
N LEU A 251 -17.51 -12.65 -21.19
CA LEU A 251 -18.91 -12.97 -21.50
C LEU A 251 -19.66 -11.88 -22.29
N ARG A 252 -19.10 -10.67 -22.40
CA ARG A 252 -19.71 -9.51 -23.09
C ARG A 252 -19.04 -9.16 -24.42
N SER A 253 -17.92 -9.81 -24.76
CA SER A 253 -17.18 -9.65 -26.01
C SER A 253 -17.55 -10.74 -27.02
#